data_AF-A0A239NU33-F1
#
_entry.id   AF-A0A239NU33-F1
#
_cell.length_a   1.000
_cell.length_b   1.000
_cell.length_c   1.000
_cell.angle_alpha   90.00
_cell.angle_beta   90.00
_cell.angle_gamma   90.00
#
_symmetry.space_group_name_H-M   'P 1'
#
loop_
_entity.id
_entity.type
_entity.pdbx_description
1 polymer ?
#
loop_
_entity_poly.entity_id
_entity_poly.type
_entity_poly.pdbx_seq_one_letter_code
_entity_poly.pdbx_strand_id
1 'polypeptide(L)'
;MPADSLESAAAELLDDFRTGVWHPSVEERGLADGLAHIRWSEDSLRASLRDLPQAAADGRLCALLALVAQAIAEAPEAASDGTLLQVRVLIDALTPPLAGSG
;
A
#
# COMPACT_ATOMS: atom_id res chain seq x y z
N MET A 1 -3.09 -12.79 -9.60
CA MET A 1 -2.73 -13.33 -8.24
C MET A 1 -4.03 -13.56 -7.47
N PRO A 2 -4.24 -14.63 -6.69
CA PRO A 2 -5.51 -14.80 -5.97
C PRO A 2 -5.69 -13.73 -4.88
N ALA A 3 -6.92 -13.24 -4.69
CA ALA A 3 -7.27 -12.21 -3.73
C ALA A 3 -6.81 -12.54 -2.30
N ASP A 4 -6.94 -13.80 -1.88
CA ASP A 4 -6.50 -14.28 -0.56
C ASP A 4 -4.99 -14.10 -0.30
N SER A 5 -4.17 -14.12 -1.36
CA SER A 5 -2.72 -13.89 -1.24
C SER A 5 -2.39 -12.42 -1.02
N LEU A 6 -3.16 -11.49 -1.57
CA LEU A 6 -2.99 -10.04 -1.32
C LEU A 6 -3.40 -9.68 0.11
N GLU A 7 -4.52 -10.23 0.57
CA GLU A 7 -4.97 -10.03 1.95
C GLU A 7 -3.92 -10.54 2.95
N SER A 8 -3.46 -11.79 2.76
CA SER A 8 -2.45 -12.39 3.64
C SER A 8 -1.14 -11.61 3.64
N ALA A 9 -0.65 -11.18 2.48
CA ALA A 9 0.59 -10.40 2.38
C ALA A 9 0.47 -9.04 3.06
N ALA A 10 -0.67 -8.36 2.93
CA ALA A 10 -0.93 -7.10 3.60
C ALA A 10 -1.07 -7.26 5.12
N ALA A 11 -1.69 -8.36 5.58
CA ALA A 11 -1.81 -8.68 7.01
C ALA A 11 -0.45 -9.00 7.64
N GLU A 12 0.39 -9.80 6.97
CA GLU A 12 1.76 -10.11 7.42
C GLU A 12 2.60 -8.84 7.51
N LEU A 13 2.57 -7.99 6.48
CA LEU A 13 3.34 -6.75 6.47
C LEU A 13 2.88 -5.76 7.56
N LEU A 14 1.58 -5.73 7.86
CA LEU A 14 1.02 -4.95 8.97
C LEU A 14 1.47 -5.50 10.34
N ASP A 15 1.52 -6.81 10.51
CA ASP A 15 2.01 -7.43 11.74
C ASP A 15 3.50 -7.13 11.95
N ASP A 16 4.31 -7.27 10.90
CA ASP A 16 5.73 -6.93 10.91
C ASP A 16 5.95 -5.45 11.27
N PHE A 17 5.11 -4.55 10.77
CA PHE A 17 5.14 -3.13 11.15
C PHE A 17 4.83 -2.92 12.64
N ARG A 18 3.78 -3.59 13.14
CA ARG A 18 3.31 -3.44 14.54
C ARG A 18 4.28 -4.04 15.55
N THR A 19 4.94 -5.13 15.18
CA THR A 19 5.94 -5.83 16.02
C THR A 19 7.33 -5.20 15.92
N GLY A 20 7.54 -4.26 15.00
CA GLY A 20 8.82 -3.60 14.77
C GLY A 20 9.82 -4.46 14.00
N VAL A 21 9.39 -5.57 13.39
CA VAL A 21 10.22 -6.38 12.49
C VAL A 21 10.51 -5.62 11.20
N TRP A 22 9.52 -4.88 10.69
CA TRP A 22 9.66 -4.03 9.53
C TRP A 22 9.49 -2.56 9.88
N HIS A 23 10.43 -1.76 9.40
CA HIS A 23 10.38 -0.30 9.48
C HIS A 23 10.31 0.26 8.05
N PRO A 24 9.16 0.83 7.64
CA PRO A 24 9.04 1.44 6.33
C PRO A 24 9.98 2.63 6.21
N SER A 25 10.58 2.79 5.03
CA SER A 25 11.44 3.94 4.73
C SER A 25 10.64 5.25 4.72
N VAL A 26 11.34 6.39 4.69
CA VAL A 26 10.69 7.71 4.58
C VAL A 26 9.89 7.81 3.28
N GLU A 27 10.41 7.23 2.20
CA GLU A 27 9.77 7.18 0.90
C GLU A 27 8.54 6.25 0.89
N GLU A 28 8.62 5.07 1.52
CA GLU A 28 7.46 4.19 1.68
C GLU A 28 6.36 4.85 2.52
N ARG A 29 6.73 5.61 3.56
CA ARG A 29 5.77 6.40 4.35
C ARG A 29 5.15 7.53 3.54
N GLY A 30 5.93 8.27 2.75
CA GLY A 30 5.42 9.32 1.87
C GLY A 30 4.49 8.77 0.79
N LEU A 31 4.80 7.58 0.27
CA LEU A 31 3.93 6.85 -0.65
C LEU A 31 2.61 6.45 0.03
N ALA A 32 2.67 5.87 1.23
CA ALA A 32 1.47 5.51 1.99
C ALA A 32 0.59 6.73 2.26
N ASP A 33 1.17 7.86 2.67
CA ASP A 33 0.47 9.12 2.88
C ASP A 33 -0.25 9.60 1.62
N GLY A 34 0.45 9.65 0.48
CA GLY A 34 -0.15 10.00 -0.80
C GLY A 34 -1.30 9.06 -1.21
N LEU A 35 -1.14 7.75 -0.96
CA LEU A 35 -2.16 6.75 -1.27
C LEU A 35 -3.37 6.79 -0.32
N ALA A 36 -3.19 7.24 0.92
CA ALA A 36 -4.29 7.42 1.86
C ALA A 36 -5.30 8.46 1.37
N HIS A 37 -4.89 9.41 0.54
CA HIS A 37 -5.73 10.54 0.13
C HIS A 37 -6.28 10.46 -1.29
N ILE A 38 -5.97 9.41 -2.05
CA ILE A 38 -6.45 9.24 -3.43
C ILE A 38 -7.33 8.00 -3.60
N ARG A 39 -8.16 8.03 -4.64
CA ARG A 39 -8.86 6.83 -5.12
C ARG A 39 -7.87 5.92 -5.82
N TRP A 40 -7.93 4.63 -5.54
CA TRP A 40 -7.04 3.65 -6.17
C TRP A 40 -7.61 3.19 -7.51
N SER A 41 -6.82 3.37 -8.54
CA SER A 41 -6.93 2.73 -9.85
C SER A 41 -5.58 2.14 -10.24
N GLU A 42 -5.56 1.31 -11.29
CA GLU A 42 -4.29 0.84 -11.85
C GLU A 42 -3.38 2.03 -12.19
N ASP A 43 -3.88 3.02 -12.95
CA ASP A 43 -3.11 4.19 -13.35
C ASP A 43 -2.56 4.99 -12.16
N SER A 44 -3.37 5.22 -11.13
CA SER A 44 -2.93 6.01 -9.97
C SER A 44 -1.80 5.30 -9.22
N LEU A 45 -1.92 3.98 -9.02
CA LEU A 45 -0.90 3.19 -8.35
C LEU A 45 0.39 3.11 -9.17
N ARG A 46 0.28 2.89 -10.48
CA ARG A 46 1.46 2.86 -11.38
C ARG A 46 2.15 4.21 -11.45
N ALA A 47 1.40 5.31 -11.43
CA ALA A 47 1.97 6.66 -11.36
C ALA A 47 2.73 6.85 -10.05
N SER A 48 2.12 6.55 -8.91
CA SER A 48 2.76 6.67 -7.59
C SER A 48 4.03 5.82 -7.46
N LEU A 49 4.09 4.63 -8.09
CA LEU A 49 5.28 3.78 -8.09
C LEU A 49 6.39 4.27 -9.03
N ARG A 50 6.05 4.97 -10.12
CA ARG A 50 7.03 5.46 -11.11
C ARG A 50 7.88 6.61 -10.58
N ASP A 51 7.31 7.45 -9.73
CA ASP A 51 7.99 8.63 -9.17
C ASP A 51 8.93 8.29 -8.00
N LEU A 52 9.06 7.02 -7.62
CA LEU A 52 9.90 6.62 -6.48
C LEU A 52 11.37 6.46 -6.85
N PRO A 53 12.30 6.86 -5.96
CA PRO A 53 13.71 6.52 -6.11
C PRO A 53 13.89 5.01 -6.03
N GLN A 54 14.90 4.48 -6.74
CA GLN A 54 15.07 3.03 -6.92
C GLN A 54 15.21 2.25 -5.60
N ALA A 55 15.83 2.85 -4.57
CA ALA A 55 15.92 2.24 -3.24
C ALA A 55 14.55 2.04 -2.56
N ALA A 56 13.57 2.90 -2.85
CA ALA A 56 12.20 2.75 -2.39
C ALA A 56 11.41 1.75 -3.24
N ALA A 57 11.71 1.65 -4.54
CA ALA A 57 11.05 0.70 -5.44
C ALA A 57 11.28 -0.76 -5.04
N ASP A 58 12.43 -1.08 -4.43
CA ASP A 58 12.76 -2.40 -3.87
C ASP A 58 12.13 -2.64 -2.47
N GLY A 59 11.38 -1.66 -1.94
CA GLY A 59 10.70 -1.74 -0.65
C GLY A 59 9.54 -2.73 -0.62
N ARG A 60 9.27 -3.30 0.56
CA ARG A 60 8.19 -4.29 0.75
C ARG A 60 6.82 -3.70 0.45
N LEU A 61 6.60 -2.42 0.77
CA LEU A 61 5.34 -1.74 0.46
C LEU A 61 5.16 -1.59 -1.05
N CYS A 62 6.22 -1.21 -1.77
CA CYS A 62 6.18 -1.03 -3.23
C CYS A 62 5.93 -2.35 -3.96
N ALA A 63 6.54 -3.44 -3.50
CA ALA A 63 6.27 -4.79 -4.01
C ALA A 63 4.80 -5.18 -3.82
N LEU A 64 4.22 -4.92 -2.66
CA LEU A 64 2.79 -5.16 -2.41
C LEU A 64 1.90 -4.31 -3.33
N LEU A 65 2.19 -3.02 -3.48
CA LEU A 65 1.41 -2.11 -4.33
C LEU A 65 1.50 -2.45 -5.82
N ALA A 66 2.63 -2.99 -6.28
CA ALA A 66 2.75 -3.51 -7.64
C ALA A 66 1.84 -4.73 -7.88
N LEU A 67 1.63 -5.58 -6.87
CA LEU A 67 0.67 -6.69 -6.93
C LEU A 67 -0.78 -6.17 -6.91
N VAL A 68 -1.06 -5.11 -6.13
CA VAL A 68 -2.37 -4.46 -6.10
C VAL A 68 -2.74 -3.86 -7.45
N ALA A 69 -1.81 -3.16 -8.09
CA ALA A 69 -2.03 -2.61 -9.44
C ALA A 69 -2.34 -3.71 -10.45
N GLN A 70 -1.65 -4.86 -10.37
CA GLN A 70 -1.95 -6.03 -11.21
C GLN A 70 -3.35 -6.60 -10.92
N ALA A 71 -3.75 -6.73 -9.65
CA ALA A 71 -5.07 -7.24 -9.31
C ALA A 71 -6.20 -6.33 -9.80
N ILE A 72 -6.03 -5.00 -9.74
CA ILE A 72 -7.00 -4.05 -10.30
C ILE A 72 -7.05 -4.14 -11.83
N ALA A 73 -5.90 -4.36 -12.49
CA ALA A 73 -5.84 -4.55 -13.94
C ALA A 73 -6.58 -5.83 -14.37
N GLU A 74 -6.46 -6.91 -13.59
CA GLU A 74 -7.15 -8.18 -13.82
C GLU A 74 -8.66 -8.08 -13.49
N ALA A 75 -9.03 -7.35 -12.45
CA ALA A 75 -10.40 -7.18 -11.95
C ALA A 75 -10.61 -5.75 -11.41
N PRO A 76 -11.16 -4.81 -12.21
CA PRO A 76 -11.33 -3.41 -11.81
C PRO A 76 -12.20 -3.22 -10.56
N GLU A 77 -13.17 -4.11 -10.35
CA GLU A 77 -14.02 -4.12 -9.15
C GLU A 77 -13.27 -4.41 -7.84
N ALA A 78 -12.08 -5.00 -7.88
CA ALA A 78 -11.28 -5.28 -6.68
C ALA A 78 -10.95 -4.00 -5.88
N ALA A 79 -10.90 -2.84 -6.55
CA ALA A 79 -10.72 -1.55 -5.90
C ALA A 79 -11.92 -1.09 -5.05
N SER A 80 -13.10 -1.67 -5.26
CA SER A 80 -14.37 -1.26 -4.63
C SER A 80 -15.07 -2.37 -3.85
N ASP A 81 -14.78 -3.65 -4.13
CA ASP A 81 -15.47 -4.82 -3.55
C ASP A 81 -14.81 -5.35 -2.26
N GLY A 82 -13.91 -4.58 -1.65
CA GLY A 82 -13.30 -4.91 -0.36
C GLY A 82 -12.10 -5.86 -0.43
N THR A 83 -11.75 -6.38 -1.62
CA THR A 83 -10.53 -7.19 -1.84
C THR A 83 -9.26 -6.49 -1.35
N LEU A 84 -9.22 -5.16 -1.44
CA LEU A 84 -8.08 -4.35 -1.02
C LEU A 84 -8.21 -3.79 0.40
N LEU A 85 -9.21 -4.21 1.18
CA LEU A 85 -9.47 -3.68 2.51
C LEU A 85 -8.26 -3.83 3.43
N GLN A 86 -7.60 -4.99 3.43
CA GLN A 86 -6.44 -5.23 4.27
C GLN A 86 -5.23 -4.38 3.86
N VAL A 87 -5.06 -4.15 2.55
CA VAL A 87 -4.05 -3.21 2.04
C VAL A 87 -4.38 -1.79 2.50
N ARG A 88 -5.65 -1.42 2.50
CA ARG A 88 -6.07 -0.10 2.97
C ARG A 88 -5.79 0.10 4.46
N VAL A 89 -6.08 -0.91 5.28
CA VAL A 89 -5.75 -0.90 6.71
C VAL A 89 -4.24 -0.77 6.94
N LEU A 90 -3.42 -1.44 6.13
CA LEU A 90 -1.97 -1.26 6.17
C LEU A 90 -1.59 0.19 5.86
N ILE A 91 -2.07 0.75 4.75
CA ILE A 91 -1.77 2.13 4.34
C ILE A 91 -2.16 3.13 5.43
N ASP A 92 -3.37 3.00 5.99
CA ASP A 92 -3.84 3.89 7.06
C ASP A 92 -3.01 3.73 8.35
N ALA A 93 -2.44 2.55 8.63
CA ALA A 93 -1.53 2.35 9.76
C ALA A 93 -0.13 2.97 9.54
N LEU A 94 0.30 3.09 8.29
CA LEU A 94 1.59 3.69 7.92
C LEU A 94 1.51 5.23 7.88
N THR A 95 0.32 5.77 7.61
CA THR A 95 0.03 7.19 7.63
C THR A 95 -0.20 7.65 9.07
N PRO A 96 0.67 8.49 9.65
CA PRO A 96 0.41 9.04 10.97
C PRO A 96 -0.91 9.81 10.96
N PRO A 97 -1.74 9.74 12.02
CA PRO A 97 -2.87 10.64 12.13
C PRO A 97 -2.31 12.05 12.03
N LEU A 98 -2.85 12.88 11.13
CA LEU A 98 -2.50 14.30 11.02
C LEU A 98 -2.51 14.86 12.44
N ALA A 99 -1.33 15.05 13.00
CA ALA A 99 -1.19 15.61 14.33
C ALA A 99 -1.64 17.06 14.18
N GLY A 100 -2.93 17.30 14.42
CA GLY A 100 -3.43 18.61 14.73
C GLY A 100 -2.60 19.10 15.90
N SER A 101 -1.66 19.98 15.60
CA SER A 101 -0.98 20.79 16.60
C SER A 101 -2.09 21.56 17.31
N GLY A 102 -2.36 21.19 18.55
CA GLY A 102 -3.26 21.88 19.48
C GLY A 102 -2.56 22.04 20.80
#